data_AF-A0A1I4D250-F1
#
_entry.id   AF-A0A1I4D250-F1
#
_cell.length_a   1.000
_cell.length_b   1.000
_cell.length_c   1.000
_cell.angle_alpha   90.00
_cell.angle_beta   90.00
_cell.angle_gamma   90.00
#
_symmetry.space_group_name_H-M   'P 1'
#
loop_
_entity.id
_entity.type
_entity.pdbx_description
1 polymer ?
#
loop_
_entity_poly.entity_id
_entity_poly.type
_entity_poly.pdbx_seq_one_letter_code
_entity_poly.pdbx_strand_id
1 'polypeptide(L)'
;MRTLLVAALLASGSVASHAQDDVWKANSNTATAVTGDIAIGTDRIVFANGAILRLVPVEGRPGVFKVEPPANPLLMNGNRLCGEQDVTYVVLALASNDDALFMKVFEGVAVPAEAVADANPQEGTCATYSFSR
;
A
#
# COMPACT_ATOMS: atom_id res chain seq x y z
N MET A 1 -50.78 -6.85 43.03
CA MET A 1 -49.93 -7.32 41.92
C MET A 1 -50.44 -6.72 40.63
N ARG A 2 -49.65 -5.86 39.96
CA ARG A 2 -49.83 -5.48 38.56
C ARG A 2 -48.49 -4.94 38.05
N THR A 3 -47.72 -5.85 37.46
CA THR A 3 -46.36 -5.65 36.99
C THR A 3 -46.36 -4.78 35.74
N LEU A 4 -45.52 -3.74 35.72
CA LEU A 4 -45.21 -2.90 34.54
C LEU A 4 -44.26 -3.67 33.61
N LEU A 5 -44.53 -3.66 32.30
CA LEU A 5 -43.60 -4.06 31.26
C LEU A 5 -43.63 -3.01 30.14
N VAL A 6 -42.52 -2.30 29.95
CA VAL A 6 -42.24 -1.59 28.69
C VAL A 6 -40.82 -1.96 28.28
N ALA A 7 -40.73 -2.55 27.09
CA ALA A 7 -39.54 -3.17 26.53
C ALA A 7 -38.50 -2.12 26.07
N ALA A 8 -37.24 -2.37 26.39
CA ALA A 8 -36.11 -1.62 25.85
C ALA A 8 -35.73 -2.18 24.47
N LEU A 9 -35.88 -1.38 23.41
CA LEU A 9 -35.25 -1.66 22.11
C LEU A 9 -33.78 -1.21 22.17
N LEU A 10 -32.87 -2.17 22.25
CA LEU A 10 -31.44 -1.94 22.01
C LEU A 10 -31.19 -1.99 20.50
N ALA A 11 -30.96 -0.83 19.88
CA ALA A 11 -30.47 -0.75 18.51
C ALA A 11 -28.98 -1.11 18.49
N SER A 12 -28.67 -2.33 18.06
CA SER A 12 -27.28 -2.77 17.81
C SER A 12 -26.78 -2.17 16.50
N GLY A 13 -26.09 -1.03 16.56
CA GLY A 13 -25.34 -0.50 15.44
C GLY A 13 -24.07 -1.32 15.22
N SER A 14 -23.98 -2.05 14.11
CA SER A 14 -22.75 -2.72 13.68
C SER A 14 -21.73 -1.66 13.26
N VAL A 15 -20.71 -1.42 14.08
CA VAL A 15 -19.54 -0.64 13.67
C VAL A 15 -18.76 -1.46 12.65
N ALA A 16 -18.78 -1.04 11.38
CA ALA A 16 -17.83 -1.54 10.40
C ALA A 16 -16.43 -1.11 10.87
N SER A 17 -15.60 -2.08 11.24
CA SER A 17 -14.19 -1.85 11.54
C SER A 17 -13.49 -1.51 10.23
N HIS A 18 -13.31 -0.22 9.93
CA HIS A 18 -12.31 0.18 8.95
C HIS A 18 -10.96 -0.15 9.57
N ALA A 19 -10.24 -1.11 8.96
CA ALA A 19 -8.80 -1.22 9.18
C ALA A 19 -8.21 0.18 8.92
N GLN A 20 -7.52 0.73 9.91
CA GLN A 20 -6.87 2.03 9.78
C GLN A 20 -5.74 1.87 8.76
N ASP A 21 -5.82 2.56 7.62
CA ASP A 21 -4.71 2.58 6.66
C ASP A 21 -3.54 3.38 7.26
N ASP A 22 -2.33 2.84 7.16
CA ASP A 22 -1.11 3.49 7.64
C ASP A 22 -0.65 4.54 6.64
N VAL A 23 -0.60 5.81 7.06
CA VAL A 23 -0.22 6.93 6.20
C VAL A 23 1.30 7.15 6.25
N TRP A 24 1.91 7.24 5.08
CA TRP A 24 3.34 7.43 4.88
C TRP A 24 3.61 8.69 4.05
N LYS A 25 4.51 9.55 4.55
CA LYS A 25 4.89 10.81 3.90
C LYS A 25 5.97 10.59 2.87
N ALA A 26 5.80 11.14 1.68
CA ALA A 26 6.84 11.07 0.64
C ALA A 26 8.13 11.76 1.12
N ASN A 27 9.26 11.04 1.13
CA ASN A 27 10.54 11.59 1.60
C ASN A 27 11.58 11.79 0.48
N SER A 28 11.30 11.29 -0.73
CA SER A 28 12.18 11.39 -1.90
C SER A 28 11.55 12.27 -2.98
N ASN A 29 12.38 12.98 -3.76
CA ASN A 29 11.90 13.84 -4.85
C ASN A 29 10.98 13.07 -5.82
N THR A 30 11.33 11.83 -6.15
CA THR A 30 10.53 10.97 -7.03
C THR A 30 9.20 10.59 -6.39
N ALA A 31 9.17 10.22 -5.10
CA ALA A 31 7.92 9.95 -4.39
C ALA A 31 7.02 11.19 -4.37
N THR A 32 7.57 12.35 -4.02
CA THR A 32 6.81 13.62 -3.99
C THR A 32 6.22 13.99 -5.35
N ALA A 33 6.95 13.75 -6.44
CA ALA A 33 6.51 14.11 -7.79
C ALA A 33 5.52 13.12 -8.41
N VAL A 34 5.64 11.83 -8.06
CA VAL A 34 4.89 10.74 -8.69
C VAL A 34 3.74 10.26 -7.82
N THR A 35 4.04 9.76 -6.62
CA THR A 35 3.05 9.10 -5.76
C THR A 35 2.35 10.07 -4.81
N GLY A 36 3.07 11.12 -4.40
CA GLY A 36 2.77 11.88 -3.20
C GLY A 36 2.83 10.99 -1.95
N ASP A 37 2.19 11.43 -0.88
CA ASP A 37 1.92 10.61 0.29
C ASP A 37 1.10 9.37 -0.11
N ILE A 38 1.30 8.27 0.60
CA ILE A 38 0.56 7.04 0.39
C ILE A 38 -0.13 6.58 1.66
N ALA A 39 -1.24 5.87 1.52
CA ALA A 39 -1.85 5.13 2.61
C ALA A 39 -1.80 3.63 2.28
N ILE A 40 -1.31 2.82 3.22
CA ILE A 40 -1.15 1.38 3.04
C ILE A 40 -2.20 0.68 3.89
N GLY A 41 -3.09 -0.03 3.21
CA GLY A 41 -4.04 -0.95 3.83
C GLY A 41 -3.55 -2.39 3.75
N THR A 42 -4.36 -3.32 4.26
CA THR A 42 -4.06 -4.76 4.23
C THR A 42 -3.92 -5.33 2.82
N ASP A 43 -4.65 -4.78 1.84
CA ASP A 43 -4.80 -5.32 0.49
C ASP A 43 -4.57 -4.27 -0.62
N ARG A 44 -4.03 -3.10 -0.27
CA ARG A 44 -3.92 -1.99 -1.23
C ARG A 44 -2.94 -0.90 -0.80
N ILE A 45 -2.51 -0.13 -1.79
CA ILE A 45 -1.90 1.19 -1.63
C ILE A 45 -2.86 2.22 -2.23
N VAL A 46 -3.12 3.30 -1.49
CA VAL A 46 -3.84 4.49 -1.98
C VAL A 46 -2.82 5.60 -2.16
N PHE A 47 -2.75 6.17 -3.37
CA PHE A 47 -1.85 7.28 -3.70
C PHE A 47 -2.50 8.63 -3.41
N ALA A 48 -1.69 9.70 -3.39
CA ALA A 48 -2.16 11.05 -3.06
C ALA A 48 -3.28 11.58 -3.96
N ASN A 49 -3.35 11.11 -5.22
CA ASN A 49 -4.43 11.47 -6.16
C ASN A 49 -5.68 10.59 -6.03
N GLY A 50 -5.71 9.64 -5.09
CA GLY A 50 -6.81 8.70 -4.86
C GLY A 50 -6.77 7.45 -5.74
N ALA A 51 -5.78 7.30 -6.63
CA ALA A 51 -5.59 6.04 -7.34
C ALA A 51 -5.26 4.91 -6.37
N ILE A 52 -5.68 3.69 -6.69
CA ILE A 52 -5.54 2.52 -5.84
C ILE A 52 -4.78 1.43 -6.59
N LEU A 53 -3.77 0.85 -5.95
CA LEU A 53 -3.11 -0.38 -6.38
C LEU A 53 -3.54 -1.51 -5.45
N ARG A 54 -4.14 -2.56 -6.00
CA ARG A 54 -4.57 -3.74 -5.22
C ARG A 54 -3.42 -4.72 -5.07
N LEU A 55 -3.24 -5.22 -3.87
CA LEU A 55 -2.11 -6.05 -3.47
C LEU A 55 -2.58 -7.39 -2.91
N VAL A 56 -1.88 -8.45 -3.28
CA VAL A 56 -2.01 -9.79 -2.71
C VAL A 56 -0.64 -10.20 -2.14
N PRO A 57 -0.53 -10.57 -0.85
CA PRO A 57 0.74 -10.97 -0.28
C PRO A 57 1.26 -12.27 -0.94
N VAL A 58 2.57 -12.33 -1.20
CA VAL A 58 3.21 -13.54 -1.71
C VAL A 58 3.55 -14.46 -0.54
N GLU A 59 3.03 -15.69 -0.56
CA GLU A 59 3.26 -16.66 0.51
C GLU A 59 4.76 -16.96 0.70
N GLY A 60 5.18 -17.00 1.97
CA GLY A 60 6.59 -17.22 2.33
C GLY A 60 7.53 -16.06 2.02
N ARG A 61 7.03 -14.91 1.54
CA ARG A 61 7.84 -13.73 1.23
C ARG A 61 7.28 -12.46 1.89
N PRO A 62 7.60 -12.22 3.17
CA PRO A 62 7.21 -11.00 3.87
C PRO A 62 7.63 -9.75 3.09
N GLY A 63 6.72 -8.78 3.00
CA GLY A 63 6.96 -7.52 2.28
C GLY A 63 6.88 -7.62 0.76
N VAL A 64 6.68 -8.80 0.17
CA VAL A 64 6.50 -8.97 -1.28
C VAL A 64 5.02 -9.14 -1.60
N PHE A 65 4.51 -8.30 -2.50
CA PHE A 65 3.11 -8.29 -2.90
C PHE A 65 2.99 -8.40 -4.42
N LYS A 66 2.06 -9.21 -4.88
CA LYS A 66 1.59 -9.21 -6.27
C LYS A 66 0.55 -8.12 -6.44
N VAL A 67 0.60 -7.42 -7.57
CA VAL A 67 -0.44 -6.49 -8.00
C VAL A 67 -1.51 -7.27 -8.75
N GLU A 68 -2.76 -7.21 -8.28
CA GLU A 68 -3.85 -8.02 -8.84
C GLU A 68 -5.19 -7.25 -8.93
N PRO A 69 -5.69 -6.97 -10.14
CA PRO A 69 -5.05 -7.22 -11.45
C PRO A 69 -3.79 -6.36 -11.63
N PRO A 70 -2.80 -6.78 -12.45
CA PRO A 70 -1.67 -5.93 -12.82
C PRO A 70 -2.16 -4.57 -13.31
N ALA A 71 -1.49 -3.50 -12.86
CA ALA A 71 -1.92 -2.15 -13.15
C ALA A 71 -0.78 -1.16 -12.97
N ASN A 72 -0.79 -0.11 -13.78
CA ASN A 72 0.09 1.04 -13.61
C ASN A 72 -0.72 2.34 -13.71
N PRO A 73 -1.38 2.76 -12.62
CA PRO A 73 -2.32 3.87 -12.65
C PRO A 73 -1.62 5.19 -12.99
N LEU A 74 -2.39 6.13 -13.57
CA LEU A 74 -1.95 7.51 -13.65
C LEU A 74 -1.98 8.15 -12.26
N LEU A 75 -0.86 8.72 -11.87
CA LEU A 75 -0.61 9.33 -10.59
C LEU A 75 -0.50 10.85 -10.72
N MET A 76 0.18 11.49 -9.76
CA MET A 76 0.34 12.93 -9.77
C MET A 76 1.02 13.39 -11.06
N ASN A 77 0.54 14.52 -11.61
CA ASN A 77 1.08 15.13 -12.82
C ASN A 77 1.07 14.21 -14.06
N GLY A 78 0.21 13.19 -14.10
CA GLY A 78 0.15 12.24 -15.20
C GLY A 78 1.30 11.23 -15.21
N ASN A 79 2.07 11.15 -14.12
CA ASN A 79 3.13 10.15 -13.97
C ASN A 79 2.55 8.75 -13.79
N ARG A 80 3.40 7.74 -14.01
CA ARG A 80 3.16 6.33 -13.70
C ARG A 80 4.13 5.85 -12.63
N LEU A 81 3.86 4.70 -12.01
CA LEU A 81 4.78 4.10 -11.03
C LEU A 81 6.10 3.63 -11.65
N CYS A 82 6.04 3.25 -12.92
CA CYS A 82 7.18 2.71 -13.63
C CYS A 82 6.88 2.64 -15.11
N GLY A 83 7.81 3.06 -15.98
CA GLY A 83 7.70 2.84 -17.42
C GLY A 83 6.30 3.06 -18.01
N GLU A 84 5.92 2.21 -18.95
CA GLU A 84 4.57 2.17 -19.54
C GLU A 84 3.87 0.81 -19.35
N GLN A 85 4.57 -0.20 -18.80
CA GLN A 85 3.98 -1.52 -18.61
C GLN A 85 3.19 -1.58 -17.29
N ASP A 86 2.33 -2.58 -17.16
CA ASP A 86 1.63 -2.80 -15.90
C ASP A 86 2.60 -3.26 -14.82
N VAL A 87 2.46 -2.67 -13.62
CA VAL A 87 3.16 -3.16 -12.44
C VAL A 87 2.54 -4.49 -12.03
N THR A 88 3.39 -5.46 -11.76
CA THR A 88 2.99 -6.83 -11.40
C THR A 88 3.38 -7.19 -9.97
N TYR A 89 4.42 -6.56 -9.42
CA TYR A 89 4.81 -6.74 -8.03
C TYR A 89 5.26 -5.42 -7.38
N VAL A 90 5.00 -5.33 -6.08
CA VAL A 90 5.51 -4.28 -5.20
C VAL A 90 6.17 -4.94 -4.00
N VAL A 91 7.35 -4.45 -3.66
CA VAL A 91 8.04 -4.79 -2.41
C VAL A 91 7.94 -3.60 -1.47
N LEU A 92 7.45 -3.84 -0.26
CA LEU A 92 7.36 -2.88 0.84
C LEU A 92 8.29 -3.35 1.97
N ALA A 93 9.30 -2.54 2.28
CA ALA A 93 10.29 -2.85 3.31
C ALA A 93 10.38 -1.73 4.33
N LEU A 94 10.16 -2.06 5.61
CA LEU A 94 10.29 -1.12 6.73
C LEU A 94 11.71 -1.14 7.29
N ALA A 95 12.25 0.03 7.58
CA ALA A 95 13.48 0.14 8.37
C ALA A 95 13.26 -0.39 9.79
N SER A 96 14.32 -0.83 10.46
CA SER A 96 14.24 -1.52 11.76
C SER A 96 13.64 -0.70 12.92
N ASN A 97 13.57 0.61 12.76
CA ASN A 97 12.97 1.59 13.69
C ASN A 97 11.56 2.02 13.25
N ASP A 98 11.04 1.43 12.17
CA ASP A 98 9.76 1.69 11.55
C ASP A 98 9.46 3.16 11.20
N ASP A 99 10.49 4.00 11.01
CA ASP A 99 10.35 5.41 10.63
C ASP A 99 10.49 5.65 9.12
N ALA A 100 11.00 4.65 8.40
CA ALA A 100 11.21 4.70 6.96
C ALA A 100 10.61 3.46 6.27
N LEU A 101 10.00 3.71 5.13
CA LEU A 101 9.45 2.69 4.24
C LEU A 101 10.08 2.85 2.86
N PHE A 102 10.51 1.73 2.30
CA PHE A 102 11.01 1.63 0.94
C PHE A 102 10.04 0.81 0.10
N MET A 103 9.55 1.40 -0.98
CA MET A 103 8.70 0.76 -1.98
C MET A 103 9.49 0.55 -3.26
N LYS A 104 9.65 -0.70 -3.67
CA LYS A 104 10.28 -1.10 -4.93
C LYS A 104 9.23 -1.70 -5.85
N VAL A 105 9.24 -1.27 -7.10
CA VAL A 105 8.20 -1.57 -8.09
C VAL A 105 8.79 -2.42 -9.21
N PHE A 106 8.10 -3.48 -9.59
CA PHE A 106 8.56 -4.45 -10.58
C PHE A 106 7.52 -4.65 -11.67
N GLU A 107 8.02 -4.82 -12.90
CA GLU A 107 7.27 -5.25 -14.08
C GLU A 107 7.60 -6.72 -14.39
N GLY A 108 6.72 -7.41 -15.11
CA GLY A 108 6.96 -8.79 -15.60
C GLY A 108 6.55 -9.89 -14.62
N VAL A 109 6.93 -11.13 -14.90
CA VAL A 109 6.37 -12.33 -14.22
C VAL A 109 7.26 -12.91 -13.12
N ALA A 110 8.49 -12.42 -12.99
CA ALA A 110 9.42 -12.92 -12.00
C ALA A 110 9.03 -12.40 -10.60
N VAL A 111 8.86 -13.32 -9.64
CA VAL A 111 8.65 -12.93 -8.25
C VAL A 111 9.92 -12.26 -7.71
N PRO A 112 9.84 -11.05 -7.15
CA PRO A 112 11.01 -10.37 -6.61
C PRO A 112 11.70 -11.17 -5.50
N ALA A 113 13.00 -10.90 -5.33
CA ALA A 113 13.73 -11.31 -4.13
C ALA A 113 13.12 -10.69 -2.86
N GLU A 114 13.62 -11.14 -1.71
CA GLU A 114 13.14 -10.73 -0.39
C GLU A 114 13.18 -9.21 -0.18
N ALA A 115 12.29 -8.71 0.68
CA ALA A 115 12.20 -7.29 0.97
C ALA A 115 13.47 -6.81 1.71
N VAL A 116 14.17 -5.83 1.10
CA VAL A 116 15.34 -5.17 1.70
C VAL A 116 15.00 -3.71 2.01
N ALA A 117 15.19 -3.33 3.28
CA ALA A 117 14.87 -1.99 3.79
C ALA A 117 15.98 -0.99 3.52
N ASP A 118 16.18 -0.67 2.24
CA ASP A 118 17.09 0.39 1.79
C ASP A 118 16.57 1.10 0.54
N ALA A 119 17.19 2.25 0.24
CA ALA A 119 16.89 3.04 -0.95
C ALA A 119 17.54 2.50 -2.23
N ASN A 120 18.39 1.48 -2.12
CA ASN A 120 19.11 0.95 -3.27
C ASN A 120 18.15 0.17 -4.17
N PRO A 121 18.26 0.27 -5.50
CA PRO A 121 17.45 -0.55 -6.39
C PRO A 121 17.80 -2.03 -6.19
N GLN A 122 16.76 -2.86 -6.05
CA GLN A 122 16.90 -4.31 -6.12
C GLN A 122 16.98 -4.75 -7.59
N GLU A 123 17.66 -5.85 -7.88
CA GLU A 123 17.69 -6.41 -9.24
C GLU A 123 16.26 -6.61 -9.79
N GLY A 124 16.03 -6.12 -11.01
CA GLY A 124 14.73 -6.17 -11.68
C GLY A 124 13.73 -5.09 -11.24
N THR A 125 14.06 -4.25 -10.25
CA THR A 125 13.22 -3.09 -9.92
C THR A 125 13.27 -2.08 -11.05
N CYS A 126 12.14 -1.47 -11.32
CA CYS A 126 12.03 -0.45 -12.35
C CYS A 126 11.76 0.95 -11.77
N ALA A 127 11.29 1.03 -10.53
CA ALA A 127 11.29 2.25 -9.72
C ALA A 127 11.49 1.95 -8.23
N THR A 128 12.01 2.94 -7.50
CA THR A 128 12.15 2.91 -6.04
C THR A 128 11.63 4.22 -5.47
N TYR A 129 10.86 4.13 -4.40
CA TYR A 129 10.27 5.23 -3.67
C TYR A 129 10.54 5.07 -2.18
N SER A 130 10.79 6.18 -1.51
CA SER A 130 11.04 6.21 -0.09
C SER A 130 10.02 7.11 0.61
N PHE A 131 9.62 6.70 1.81
CA PHE A 131 8.63 7.39 2.65
C PHE A 131 9.05 7.38 4.12
N SER A 132 8.45 8.25 4.93
CA SER A 132 8.66 8.33 6.37
C SER A 132 7.37 8.60 7.15
N ARG A 133 7.39 8.38 8.47
CA ARG A 133 6.27 8.72 9.37
C ARG A 133 6.74 9.31 10.69
#